data_AF-A0A067FQF5-F1
#
_entry.id   AF-A0A067FQF5-F1
#
_cell.length_a   1.000
_cell.length_b   1.000
_cell.length_c   1.000
_cell.angle_alpha   90.00
_cell.angle_beta   90.00
_cell.angle_gamma   90.00
#
_symmetry.space_group_name_H-M   'P 1'
#
loop_
_entity.id
_entity.type
_entity.pdbx_description
1 polymer ?
#
loop_
_entity_poly.entity_id
_entity_poly.type
_entity_poly.pdbx_seq_one_letter_code
_entity_poly.pdbx_strand_id
1 'polypeptide(L)'
;MRPQIVLFGDSITQQSFGSAGWGAALADAYCRKADVLLRGYGGYNTRWALFLLHHIFPLDNSNPPVATTIFFGANDAALFGRTSERQHVPVEEYGDNLKIMVQHLKRLSPIMLVVLITPPPVDEDGRMEYAKYVNSSPYINCFLGRPPKYPQPIGKQQLFYHGGCSICYFLLQLSTI
;
A
#
# COMPACT_ATOMS: atom_id res chain seq x y z
N MET A 1 -26.97 -3.91 8.85
CA MET A 1 -25.79 -3.62 8.01
C MET A 1 -24.85 -4.82 8.11
N ARG A 2 -24.11 -5.19 7.06
CA ARG A 2 -23.16 -6.32 7.15
C ARG A 2 -21.93 -5.90 7.96
N PRO A 3 -21.21 -6.85 8.61
CA PRO A 3 -19.92 -6.56 9.22
C PRO A 3 -18.92 -6.08 8.16
N GLN A 4 -17.96 -5.25 8.58
CA GLN A 4 -16.98 -4.65 7.68
C GLN A 4 -15.58 -5.25 7.85
N ILE A 5 -14.89 -5.46 6.73
CA ILE A 5 -13.45 -5.77 6.68
C ILE A 5 -12.77 -4.58 6.00
N VAL A 6 -11.82 -3.94 6.67
CA VAL A 6 -11.12 -2.76 6.11
C VAL A 6 -9.72 -3.13 5.64
N LEU A 7 -9.39 -2.78 4.39
CA LEU A 7 -8.07 -2.94 3.82
C LEU A 7 -7.29 -1.63 3.92
N PHE A 8 -6.50 -1.47 4.98
CA PHE A 8 -5.73 -0.25 5.24
C PHE A 8 -4.26 -0.43 4.82
N GLY A 9 -3.77 0.42 3.93
CA GLY A 9 -2.41 0.29 3.41
C GLY A 9 -2.02 1.33 2.37
N ASP A 10 -0.94 1.06 1.65
CA ASP A 10 -0.39 1.97 0.63
C ASP A 10 -0.94 1.72 -0.79
N SER A 11 -0.15 2.05 -1.83
CA SER A 11 -0.45 1.80 -3.24
C SER A 11 -0.74 0.33 -3.56
N ILE A 12 -0.11 -0.61 -2.87
CA ILE A 12 -0.34 -2.05 -3.11
C ILE A 12 -1.77 -2.40 -2.68
N THR A 13 -2.20 -1.88 -1.54
CA THR A 13 -3.59 -1.99 -1.09
C THR A 13 -4.53 -1.23 -2.03
N GLN A 14 -4.18 -0.02 -2.48
CA GLN A 14 -5.00 0.76 -3.43
C GLN A 14 -5.28 -0.02 -4.72
N GLN A 15 -4.29 -0.76 -5.21
CA GLN A 15 -4.40 -1.56 -6.44
C GLN A 15 -5.04 -2.95 -6.22
N SER A 16 -5.38 -3.31 -4.98
CA SER A 16 -5.88 -4.64 -4.62
C SER A 16 -7.21 -5.05 -5.28
N PHE A 17 -7.97 -4.07 -5.80
CA PHE A 17 -9.22 -4.30 -6.55
C PHE A 17 -9.02 -4.29 -8.08
N GLY A 18 -7.77 -4.22 -8.55
CA GLY A 18 -7.45 -4.41 -9.96
C GLY A 18 -7.78 -5.83 -10.44
N SER A 19 -7.61 -6.07 -11.75
CA SER A 19 -7.83 -7.39 -12.35
C SER A 19 -6.98 -8.46 -11.64
N ALA A 20 -7.63 -9.54 -11.17
CA ALA A 20 -7.03 -10.59 -10.36
C ALA A 20 -6.38 -10.11 -9.04
N GLY A 21 -6.78 -8.95 -8.54
CA GLY A 21 -6.28 -8.40 -7.28
C GLY A 21 -6.82 -9.12 -6.05
N TRP A 22 -6.00 -9.20 -5.02
CA TRP A 22 -6.32 -9.93 -3.79
C TRP A 22 -7.51 -9.33 -3.01
N GLY A 23 -7.71 -8.01 -3.09
CA GLY A 23 -8.84 -7.32 -2.46
C GLY A 23 -10.16 -7.65 -3.14
N ALA A 24 -10.15 -7.74 -4.48
CA ALA A 24 -11.30 -8.22 -5.25
C ALA A 24 -11.61 -9.70 -4.93
N ALA A 25 -10.59 -10.56 -4.88
CA ALA A 25 -10.75 -11.96 -4.51
C ALA A 25 -11.30 -12.12 -3.08
N LEU A 26 -10.85 -11.29 -2.13
CA LEU A 26 -11.38 -11.28 -0.76
C LEU A 26 -12.85 -10.83 -0.73
N ALA A 27 -13.20 -9.78 -1.48
CA ALA A 27 -14.58 -9.30 -1.58
C ALA A 27 -15.52 -10.36 -2.16
N ASP A 28 -15.05 -11.11 -3.16
CA ASP A 28 -15.79 -12.24 -3.74
C ASP A 28 -15.96 -13.38 -2.73
N ALA A 29 -14.89 -13.79 -2.04
CA ALA A 29 -14.94 -14.85 -1.03
C ALA A 29 -15.88 -14.54 0.16
N TYR A 30 -15.99 -13.26 0.51
CA TYR A 30 -16.88 -12.76 1.57
C TYR A 30 -18.19 -12.18 1.02
N CYS A 31 -18.52 -12.43 -0.26
CA CYS A 31 -19.75 -11.95 -0.85
C CYS A 31 -20.96 -12.36 0.01
N ARG A 32 -21.87 -11.39 0.22
CA ARG A 32 -23.07 -11.53 1.07
C ARG A 32 -22.80 -11.77 2.57
N LYS A 33 -21.54 -11.90 3.02
CA LYS A 33 -21.14 -12.14 4.42
C LYS A 33 -20.60 -10.87 5.09
N ALA A 34 -19.74 -10.14 4.40
CA ALA A 34 -19.12 -8.90 4.90
C ALA A 34 -18.92 -7.90 3.76
N ASP A 35 -18.88 -6.61 4.09
CA ASP A 35 -18.50 -5.56 3.16
C ASP A 35 -16.99 -5.33 3.27
N VAL A 36 -16.26 -5.48 2.16
CA VAL A 36 -14.81 -5.25 2.10
C VAL A 36 -14.56 -3.81 1.65
N LEU A 37 -13.97 -3.00 2.53
CA LEU A 37 -13.75 -1.58 2.32
C LEU A 37 -12.29 -1.28 2.01
N LEU A 38 -12.05 -0.64 0.86
CA LEU A 38 -10.72 -0.21 0.45
C LEU A 38 -10.31 1.11 1.14
N ARG A 39 -9.15 1.10 1.81
CA ARG A 39 -8.46 2.26 2.39
C ARG A 39 -6.97 2.21 2.04
N GLY A 40 -6.69 2.06 0.75
CA GLY A 40 -5.34 2.12 0.19
C GLY A 40 -4.94 3.52 -0.24
N TYR A 41 -3.78 3.99 0.20
CA TYR A 41 -3.29 5.35 -0.03
C TYR A 41 -1.93 5.34 -0.75
N GLY A 42 -1.96 5.56 -2.07
CA GLY A 42 -0.77 5.55 -2.91
C GLY A 42 0.32 6.50 -2.43
N GLY A 43 1.52 5.97 -2.24
CA GLY A 43 2.69 6.72 -1.78
C GLY A 43 2.74 6.98 -0.27
N TYR A 44 1.76 6.55 0.52
CA TYR A 44 1.79 6.75 1.96
C TYR A 44 2.75 5.79 2.67
N ASN A 45 3.50 6.33 3.62
CA ASN A 45 4.26 5.57 4.62
C ASN A 45 3.46 5.51 5.94
N THR A 46 3.98 4.82 6.95
CA THR A 46 3.30 4.71 8.24
C THR A 46 3.14 6.06 8.94
N ARG A 47 4.12 6.96 8.83
CA ARG A 47 4.06 8.32 9.40
C ARG A 47 2.86 9.10 8.88
N TRP A 48 2.61 9.08 7.57
CA TRP A 48 1.48 9.78 6.96
C TRP A 48 0.15 9.09 7.24
N ALA A 49 0.16 7.76 7.29
CA ALA A 49 -1.03 6.96 7.61
C ALA A 49 -1.56 7.24 9.03
N LEU A 50 -0.69 7.53 10.00
CA LEU A 50 -1.12 7.91 11.36
C LEU A 50 -2.01 9.15 11.40
N PHE A 51 -1.77 10.15 10.54
CA PHE A 51 -2.63 11.34 10.47
C PHE A 51 -4.05 11.02 10.01
N LEU A 52 -4.23 9.95 9.23
CA LEU A 52 -5.54 9.52 8.75
C LEU A 52 -6.25 8.57 9.72
N LEU A 53 -5.53 8.00 10.68
CA LEU A 53 -6.00 6.89 11.50
C LEU A 53 -7.31 7.21 12.24
N HIS A 54 -7.39 8.38 12.87
CA HIS A 54 -8.59 8.82 13.59
C HIS A 54 -9.77 9.18 12.67
N HIS A 55 -9.48 9.59 11.42
CA HIS A 55 -10.52 9.90 10.45
C HIS A 55 -11.11 8.64 9.82
N ILE A 56 -10.29 7.60 9.62
CA ILE A 56 -10.73 6.32 9.05
C ILE A 56 -11.37 5.44 10.13
N PHE A 57 -10.84 5.47 11.35
CA PHE A 57 -11.26 4.64 12.48
C PHE A 57 -11.61 5.53 13.69
N PRO A 58 -12.69 6.31 13.65
CA PRO A 58 -13.05 7.17 14.77
C PRO A 58 -13.50 6.32 15.97
N LEU A 59 -13.07 6.70 17.18
CA LEU A 59 -13.25 5.89 18.40
C LEU A 59 -14.72 5.81 18.88
N ASP A 60 -15.57 6.71 18.40
CA ASP A 60 -17.01 6.76 18.65
C ASP A 60 -17.82 6.00 17.58
N ASN A 61 -17.17 5.27 16.67
CA ASN A 61 -17.86 4.45 15.68
C ASN A 61 -18.65 3.33 16.35
N SER A 62 -19.97 3.42 16.27
CA SER A 62 -20.93 2.44 16.83
C SER A 62 -20.94 1.10 16.09
N ASN A 63 -20.30 1.01 14.93
CA ASN A 63 -20.18 -0.21 14.14
C ASN A 63 -18.71 -0.40 13.67
N PRO A 64 -17.78 -0.76 14.57
CA PRO A 64 -16.39 -0.94 14.23
C PRO A 64 -16.20 -2.15 13.28
N PRO A 65 -15.17 -2.13 12.41
CA PRO A 65 -14.85 -3.28 11.56
C PRO A 65 -14.62 -4.56 12.38
N VAL A 66 -15.02 -5.70 11.83
CA VAL A 66 -14.72 -7.00 12.46
C VAL A 66 -13.27 -7.41 12.19
N ALA A 67 -12.68 -6.93 11.09
CA ALA A 67 -11.29 -7.13 10.77
C ALA A 67 -10.69 -5.93 10.03
N THR A 68 -9.41 -5.67 10.25
CA THR A 68 -8.64 -4.66 9.52
C THR A 68 -7.26 -5.21 9.16
N THR A 69 -6.86 -5.09 7.90
CA THR A 69 -5.47 -5.35 7.50
C THR A 69 -4.67 -4.05 7.63
N ILE A 70 -3.42 -4.13 8.08
CA ILE A 70 -2.44 -3.04 8.00
C ILE A 70 -1.34 -3.51 7.06
N PHE A 71 -1.19 -2.83 5.92
CA PHE A 71 -0.24 -3.20 4.88
C PHE A 71 0.53 -1.96 4.38
N PHE A 72 1.55 -1.59 5.16
CA PHE A 72 2.48 -0.50 4.91
C PHE A 72 3.92 -1.01 5.01
N GLY A 73 4.90 -0.14 4.79
CA GLY A 73 6.33 -0.46 4.94
C GLY A 73 7.13 -0.37 3.65
N ALA A 74 6.50 -0.53 2.48
CA ALA A 74 7.19 -0.44 1.20
C ALA A 74 7.74 0.97 0.94
N ASN A 75 6.96 2.00 1.30
CA ASN A 75 7.38 3.41 1.18
C ASN A 75 8.33 3.83 2.31
N ASP A 76 8.10 3.32 3.53
CA ASP A 76 8.96 3.53 4.71
C ASP A 76 10.40 3.08 4.46
N ALA A 77 10.57 1.95 3.75
CA ALA A 77 11.86 1.40 3.35
C ALA A 77 12.57 2.17 2.22
N ALA A 78 12.06 3.34 1.81
CA ALA A 78 12.72 4.17 0.82
C ALA A 78 14.16 4.51 1.25
N LEU A 79 15.11 4.42 0.31
CA LEU A 79 16.52 4.70 0.55
C LEU A 79 16.83 6.19 0.36
N PHE A 80 17.76 6.70 1.17
CA PHE A 80 18.32 8.04 1.03
C PHE A 80 19.01 8.25 -0.33
N GLY A 81 18.97 9.47 -0.87
CA GLY A 81 19.62 9.82 -2.13
C GLY A 81 18.90 9.27 -3.37
N ARG A 82 17.68 8.74 -3.21
CA ARG A 82 16.82 8.27 -4.31
C ARG A 82 15.56 9.13 -4.40
N THR A 83 14.84 9.04 -5.52
CA THR A 83 13.64 9.85 -5.80
C THR A 83 12.51 9.72 -4.78
N SER A 84 12.52 8.66 -3.97
CA SER A 84 11.51 8.36 -2.95
C SER A 84 11.98 8.67 -1.52
N GLU A 85 13.16 9.28 -1.32
CA GLU A 85 13.76 9.49 0.01
C GLU A 85 12.83 10.19 1.01
N ARG A 86 11.95 11.09 0.52
CA ARG A 86 10.96 11.79 1.35
C ARG A 86 9.97 10.86 2.08
N GLN A 87 9.84 9.62 1.61
CA GLN A 87 8.96 8.62 2.19
C GLN A 87 9.66 7.80 3.28
N HIS A 88 10.98 7.93 3.44
CA HIS A 88 11.75 7.16 4.40
C HIS A 88 11.23 7.35 5.83
N VAL A 89 11.10 6.22 6.53
CA VAL A 89 10.81 6.14 7.96
C VAL A 89 11.85 5.22 8.59
N PRO A 90 12.56 5.67 9.65
CA PRO A 90 13.50 4.81 10.37
C PRO A 90 12.81 3.55 10.90
N VAL A 91 13.54 2.42 10.95
CA VAL A 91 12.99 1.11 11.34
C VAL A 91 12.34 1.14 12.74
N GLU A 92 12.96 1.83 13.70
CA GLU A 92 12.40 2.00 15.04
C GLU A 92 11.06 2.74 15.01
N GLU A 93 11.00 3.87 14.30
CA GLU A 93 9.77 4.66 14.14
C GLU A 93 8.69 3.87 13.38
N TYR A 94 9.05 3.12 12.34
CA TYR A 94 8.12 2.23 11.64
C TYR A 94 7.49 1.21 12.60
N GLY A 95 8.30 0.58 13.46
CA GLY A 95 7.83 -0.33 14.49
C GLY A 95 6.87 0.33 15.48
N ASP A 96 7.18 1.55 15.93
CA ASP A 96 6.33 2.29 16.85
C ASP A 96 5.03 2.77 16.20
N ASN A 97 5.08 3.21 14.94
CA ASN A 97 3.89 3.58 14.17
C ASN A 97 2.93 2.41 14.04
N LEU A 98 3.43 1.19 13.75
CA LEU A 98 2.61 -0.01 13.70
C LEU A 98 1.96 -0.33 15.06
N LYS A 99 2.71 -0.21 16.17
CA LYS A 99 2.14 -0.40 17.52
C LYS A 99 1.01 0.59 17.79
N ILE A 100 1.20 1.87 17.45
CA ILE A 100 0.18 2.91 17.61
C ILE A 100 -1.08 2.55 16.80
N MET A 101 -0.93 2.14 15.55
CA MET A 101 -2.07 1.72 14.71
C MET A 101 -2.81 0.53 15.31
N VAL A 102 -2.11 -0.52 15.72
CA VAL A 102 -2.72 -1.71 16.33
C VAL A 102 -3.44 -1.36 17.63
N GLN A 103 -2.81 -0.60 18.51
CA GLN A 103 -3.42 -0.16 19.78
C GLN A 103 -4.68 0.67 19.55
N HIS A 104 -4.67 1.57 18.57
CA HIS A 104 -5.84 2.37 18.21
C HIS A 104 -7.01 1.48 17.74
N LEU A 105 -6.75 0.53 16.85
CA LEU A 105 -7.77 -0.41 16.37
C LEU A 105 -8.32 -1.30 17.49
N LYS A 106 -7.45 -1.73 18.43
CA LYS A 106 -7.85 -2.50 19.60
C LYS A 106 -8.64 -1.69 20.62
N ARG A 107 -8.37 -0.40 20.76
CA ARG A 107 -9.20 0.53 21.55
C ARG A 107 -10.57 0.73 20.92
N LEU A 108 -10.64 0.80 19.59
CA LEU A 108 -11.89 0.90 18.87
C LEU A 108 -12.76 -0.36 19.05
N SER A 109 -12.16 -1.54 18.97
CA SER A 109 -12.83 -2.80 19.27
C SER A 109 -11.80 -3.86 19.72
N PRO A 110 -11.84 -4.28 21.01
CA PRO A 110 -10.87 -5.26 21.53
C PRO A 110 -10.88 -6.60 20.78
N ILE A 111 -12.07 -6.98 20.28
CA ILE A 111 -12.30 -8.22 19.53
C ILE A 111 -12.00 -8.12 18.04
N MET A 112 -11.67 -6.92 17.51
CA MET A 112 -11.31 -6.76 16.09
C MET A 112 -10.10 -7.63 15.75
N LEU A 113 -10.19 -8.37 14.65
CA LEU A 113 -9.05 -9.07 14.07
C LEU A 113 -8.15 -8.06 13.34
N VAL A 114 -6.93 -7.86 13.82
CA VAL A 114 -5.94 -7.01 13.15
C VAL A 114 -4.91 -7.91 12.46
N VAL A 115 -4.77 -7.77 11.15
CA VAL A 115 -3.84 -8.56 10.35
C VAL A 115 -2.72 -7.65 9.85
N LEU A 116 -1.49 -7.88 10.31
CA LEU A 116 -0.32 -7.20 9.76
C LEU A 116 0.17 -7.96 8.54
N ILE A 117 0.34 -7.25 7.43
CA ILE A 117 0.90 -7.79 6.19
C ILE A 117 2.26 -7.15 5.98
N THR A 118 3.29 -7.98 5.83
CA THR A 118 4.66 -7.50 5.60
C THR A 118 4.80 -6.91 4.19
N PRO A 119 5.57 -5.82 4.01
CA PRO A 119 5.83 -5.27 2.67
C PRO A 119 6.49 -6.33 1.78
N PRO A 120 6.23 -6.31 0.46
CA PRO A 120 6.84 -7.27 -0.46
C PRO A 120 8.37 -7.11 -0.46
N PRO A 121 9.12 -8.20 -0.78
CA PRO A 121 10.57 -8.12 -0.92
C PRO A 121 10.95 -7.11 -2.00
N VAL A 122 12.06 -6.40 -1.78
CA VAL A 122 12.62 -5.47 -2.75
C VAL A 122 13.57 -6.23 -3.67
N ASP A 123 13.26 -6.25 -4.96
CA ASP A 123 14.18 -6.64 -6.01
C ASP A 123 14.99 -5.40 -6.46
N GLU A 124 16.24 -5.30 -6.02
CA GLU A 124 17.09 -4.15 -6.34
C GLU A 124 17.43 -4.07 -7.84
N ASP A 125 17.69 -5.21 -8.47
CA ASP A 125 18.08 -5.29 -9.87
C ASP A 125 16.90 -4.92 -10.77
N GLY A 126 15.74 -5.53 -10.54
CA GLY A 126 14.51 -5.19 -11.26
C GLY A 126 14.11 -3.73 -11.06
N ARG A 127 14.29 -3.19 -9.85
CA ARG A 127 14.04 -1.77 -9.57
C ARG A 127 15.03 -0.85 -10.31
N MET A 128 16.31 -1.21 -10.39
CA MET A 128 17.31 -0.45 -11.15
C MET A 128 17.01 -0.46 -12.64
N GLU A 129 16.62 -1.61 -13.20
CA GLU A 129 16.23 -1.74 -14.60
C GLU A 129 15.00 -0.90 -14.91
N TYR A 130 13.96 -0.98 -14.08
CA TYR A 130 12.78 -0.13 -14.19
C TYR A 130 13.12 1.36 -14.11
N ALA A 131 13.99 1.76 -13.16
CA ALA A 131 14.43 3.15 -13.05
C ALA A 131 15.19 3.63 -14.31
N LYS A 132 16.04 2.77 -14.91
CA LYS A 132 16.70 3.05 -16.19
C LYS A 132 15.68 3.20 -17.31
N TYR A 133 14.69 2.31 -17.39
CA TYR A 133 13.60 2.40 -18.37
C TYR A 133 12.80 3.69 -18.23
N VAL A 134 12.35 4.03 -17.02
CA VAL A 134 11.61 5.26 -16.75
C VAL A 134 12.42 6.51 -17.09
N ASN A 135 13.70 6.55 -16.70
CA ASN A 135 14.56 7.70 -16.96
C ASN A 135 14.96 7.83 -18.44
N SER A 136 15.04 6.73 -19.18
CA SER A 136 15.31 6.72 -20.63
C SER A 136 14.05 6.87 -21.46
N SER A 137 12.86 6.60 -20.91
CA SER A 137 11.59 6.69 -21.61
C SER A 137 11.16 8.15 -21.78
N PRO A 138 11.16 8.67 -23.01
CA PRO A 138 10.74 10.05 -23.28
C PRO A 138 9.27 10.29 -22.92
N TYR A 139 8.44 9.26 -23.08
CA TYR A 139 7.01 9.31 -22.78
C TYR A 139 6.72 9.41 -21.28
N ILE A 140 7.45 8.65 -20.46
CA ILE A 140 7.25 8.69 -19.01
C ILE A 140 7.81 9.99 -18.41
N ASN A 141 8.96 10.45 -18.89
CA ASN A 141 9.50 11.75 -18.47
C ASN A 141 8.53 12.90 -18.79
N CYS A 142 7.87 12.87 -19.96
CA CYS A 142 6.83 13.83 -20.31
C CYS A 142 5.62 13.75 -19.37
N PHE A 143 5.13 12.55 -19.05
CA PHE A 143 4.02 12.35 -18.12
C PHE A 143 4.33 12.81 -16.69
N LEU A 144 5.59 12.66 -16.26
CA LEU A 144 6.08 13.08 -14.94
C LEU A 144 6.53 14.55 -14.91
N GLY A 145 6.34 15.32 -15.99
CA GLY A 145 6.73 16.73 -16.06
C GLY A 145 8.25 16.98 -15.97
N ARG A 146 9.07 15.98 -16.29
CA ARG A 146 10.54 16.09 -16.26
C ARG A 146 11.06 16.64 -17.60
N PRO A 147 12.02 17.58 -17.60
CA PRO A 147 12.58 18.11 -18.83
C PRO A 147 13.29 16.99 -19.62
N PRO A 148 13.12 16.92 -20.95
CA PRO A 148 13.75 15.89 -21.77
C PRO A 148 15.28 16.04 -21.71
N LYS A 149 15.98 14.94 -21.38
CA LYS A 149 17.45 14.92 -21.36
C LYS A 149 18.10 14.83 -22.75
N TYR A 150 17.33 14.49 -23.78
CA TYR A 150 17.80 14.34 -25.16
C TYR A 150 16.75 14.86 -26.16
N PRO A 151 17.16 15.42 -27.31
CA PRO A 151 16.22 15.81 -28.36
C PRO A 151 15.49 14.57 -28.90
N GLN A 152 14.15 14.65 -28.94
CA GLN A 152 13.28 13.54 -29.36
C GLN A 152 13.43 13.28 -30.87
N PRO A 153 13.68 12.04 -31.33
CA PRO A 153 13.39 11.67 -32.71
C PRO A 153 11.87 11.59 -32.91
N ILE A 154 11.38 12.28 -33.94
CA ILE A 154 9.97 12.31 -34.32
C ILE A 154 9.57 10.93 -34.88
N GLY A 155 8.66 10.24 -34.18
CA GLY A 155 7.83 9.17 -34.74
C GLY A 155 8.12 7.76 -34.21
N LYS A 156 7.21 7.25 -33.36
CA LYS A 156 6.38 6.05 -33.59
C LYS A 156 5.66 5.64 -32.30
N GLN A 157 4.42 5.24 -32.49
CA GLN A 157 3.40 4.93 -31.51
C GLN A 157 3.60 3.53 -30.89
N GLN A 158 3.25 3.41 -29.60
CA GLN A 158 2.63 2.24 -28.95
C GLN A 158 3.50 1.06 -28.46
N LEU A 159 3.39 0.76 -27.15
CA LEU A 159 3.32 -0.58 -26.55
C LEU A 159 2.92 -0.45 -25.05
N PHE A 160 1.74 -0.95 -24.68
CA PHE A 160 1.30 -1.08 -23.29
C PHE A 160 1.92 -2.34 -22.70
N TYR A 161 2.70 -2.22 -21.63
CA TYR A 161 3.19 -3.37 -20.86
C TYR A 161 2.23 -3.64 -19.69
N HIS A 162 1.45 -4.71 -19.83
CA HIS A 162 0.81 -5.41 -18.73
C HIS A 162 1.86 -6.32 -18.05
N GLY A 163 2.18 -6.08 -16.78
CA GLY A 163 2.94 -7.00 -15.93
C GLY A 163 2.50 -6.76 -14.49
N GLY A 164 1.92 -7.70 -13.76
CA GLY A 164 2.40 -9.07 -13.59
C GLY A 164 3.28 -9.13 -12.34
N CYS A 165 2.74 -8.74 -11.17
CA CYS A 165 3.44 -8.90 -9.89
C CYS A 165 2.68 -9.96 -9.08
N SER A 166 3.23 -11.17 -9.05
CA SER A 166 2.75 -12.25 -8.20
C SER A 166 3.26 -11.98 -6.78
N ILE A 167 2.45 -11.30 -5.96
CA ILE A 167 2.81 -10.99 -4.57
C ILE A 167 2.48 -12.21 -3.70
N CYS A 168 3.50 -12.93 -3.25
CA CYS A 168 3.38 -13.92 -2.19
C CYS A 168 3.25 -13.18 -0.85
N TYR A 169 2.05 -13.17 -0.26
CA TYR A 169 1.80 -12.59 1.06
C TYR A 169 2.24 -13.55 2.18
N PHE A 170 3.19 -13.12 3.03
CA PHE A 170 3.39 -13.75 4.34
C PHE A 170 2.43 -13.11 5.34
N LEU A 171 1.39 -13.84 5.74
CA LEU A 171 0.47 -13.48 6.81
C LEU A 171 1.13 -13.78 8.16
N LEU A 172 1.50 -12.74 8.90
CA LEU A 172 1.88 -12.86 10.31
C LEU A 172 0.65 -12.56 11.16
N GLN A 173 -0.03 -13.61 11.62
CA GLN A 173 -1.06 -13.50 12.64
C GLN A 173 -0.37 -13.40 14.00
N LEU A 174 -0.11 -12.18 14.47
CA LEU A 174 0.36 -11.96 15.83
C LEU A 174 -0.81 -12.15 16.79
N SER A 175 -1.01 -13.40 17.23
CA SER A 175 -1.63 -13.65 18.52
C SER A 175 -0.67 -13.18 19.60
N THR A 176 -1.14 -12.27 20.46
CA THR A 176 -0.47 -11.70 21.65
C THR A 176 0.38 -10.43 21.41
N ILE A 177 -0.30 -9.28 21.37
CA ILE A 177 0.12 -8.01 22.00
C ILE A 177 -1.10 -7.47 22.75
#